data_AF-A0A7J6FDI1-F1
#
_entry.id   AF-A0A7J6FDI1-F1
#
_cell.length_a   1.000
_cell.length_b   1.000
_cell.length_c   1.000
_cell.angle_alpha   90.00
_cell.angle_beta   90.00
_cell.angle_gamma   90.00
#
_symmetry.space_group_name_H-M   'P 1'
#
loop_
_entity.id
_entity.type
_entity.pdbx_description
1 polymer ?
#
loop_
_entity_poly.entity_id
_entity_poly.type
_entity_poly.pdbx_seq_one_letter_code
_entity_poly.pdbx_strand_id
1 'polypeptide(L)'
;MASLQLSYDELPARLKQCLLCFSINPEDYEIRAEQLIHWWIGEGLIQGKSSKSAYEIGCEYLSELIKRCLVEVVKQSFLICINLVCLLLLFLLLIGTDLAKY
;
A
#
# COMPACT_ATOMS: atom_id res chain seq x y z
N MET A 1 -1.35 -21.93 3.74
CA MET A 1 -1.74 -20.50 3.75
C MET A 1 -1.06 -19.83 2.57
N ALA A 2 -1.67 -19.86 1.38
CA ALA A 2 -1.01 -19.45 0.13
C ALA A 2 -1.76 -18.32 -0.62
N SER A 3 -2.88 -17.82 -0.10
CA SER A 3 -3.72 -16.85 -0.83
C SER A 3 -3.19 -15.41 -0.77
N LEU A 4 -2.42 -15.07 0.26
CA LEU A 4 -2.00 -13.68 0.52
C LEU A 4 -0.67 -13.32 -0.17
N GLN A 5 0.29 -14.25 -0.20
CA GLN A 5 1.53 -14.06 -0.98
C GLN A 5 1.25 -13.96 -2.48
N LEU A 6 0.31 -14.75 -3.01
CA LEU A 6 -0.11 -14.65 -4.41
C LEU A 6 -0.72 -13.27 -4.73
N SER A 7 -1.58 -12.74 -3.85
CA SER A 7 -2.13 -11.38 -4.03
C SER A 7 -1.05 -10.30 -4.03
N TYR A 8 0.02 -10.49 -3.26
CA TYR A 8 1.18 -9.60 -3.28
C TYR A 8 2.03 -9.81 -4.53
N ASP A 9 2.30 -11.04 -4.96
CA ASP A 9 3.13 -11.30 -6.14
C ASP A 9 2.49 -10.83 -7.45
N GLU A 10 1.17 -10.95 -7.56
CA GLU A 10 0.36 -10.42 -8.66
C GLU A 10 0.17 -8.90 -8.60
N LEU A 11 0.70 -8.24 -7.56
CA LEU A 11 0.62 -6.80 -7.43
C LEU A 11 1.67 -6.13 -8.34
N PRO A 12 1.27 -5.12 -9.14
CA PRO A 12 2.22 -4.31 -9.88
C PRO A 12 3.31 -3.73 -8.97
N ALA A 13 4.55 -3.64 -9.46
CA ALA A 13 5.69 -3.15 -8.69
C ALA A 13 5.45 -1.78 -8.01
N ARG A 14 4.69 -0.89 -8.66
CA ARG A 14 4.30 0.41 -8.10
C ARG A 14 3.42 0.31 -6.85
N LEU A 15 2.47 -0.63 -6.85
CA LEU A 15 1.59 -0.88 -5.70
C LEU A 15 2.35 -1.57 -4.56
N LYS A 16 3.33 -2.43 -4.88
CA LYS A 16 4.25 -3.01 -3.88
C LYS A 16 5.02 -1.92 -3.14
N GLN A 17 5.53 -0.91 -3.85
CA GLN A 17 6.23 0.23 -3.24
C GLN A 17 5.30 1.12 -2.41
N CYS A 18 4.06 1.35 -2.87
CA CYS A 18 3.04 2.06 -2.08
C CYS A 18 2.73 1.31 -0.78
N LEU A 19 2.72 -0.03 -0.81
CA LEU A 19 2.56 -0.86 0.38
C LEU A 19 3.75 -0.79 1.33
N LEU A 20 4.98 -0.80 0.79
CA LEU A 20 6.21 -0.64 1.58
C LEU A 20 6.24 0.65 2.39
N CYS A 21 5.65 1.72 1.86
CA CYS A 21 5.49 2.99 2.55
C CYS A 21 4.75 2.84 3.90
N PHE A 22 3.81 1.89 4.02
CA PHE A 22 3.09 1.64 5.25
C PHE A 22 3.85 0.81 6.30
N SER A 23 4.98 0.19 5.96
CA SER A 23 5.77 -0.65 6.90
C SER A 23 6.26 0.12 8.13
N ILE A 24 6.32 1.45 8.03
CA ILE A 24 6.83 2.34 9.07
C ILE A 24 5.74 2.66 10.11
N ASN A 25 4.46 2.42 9.79
CA ASN A 25 3.36 2.76 10.68
C ASN A 25 3.02 1.60 11.65
N PRO A 26 2.59 1.92 12.89
CA PRO A 26 2.17 0.90 13.84
C PRO A 26 0.91 0.17 13.35
N GLU A 27 0.69 -1.01 13.92
CA GLU A 27 -0.51 -1.83 13.70
C GLU A 27 -1.79 -1.01 13.93
N ASP A 28 -2.79 -1.16 13.05
CA ASP A 28 -4.07 -0.43 13.06
C ASP A 28 -3.96 1.10 12.94
N TYR A 29 -2.90 1.61 12.30
CA TYR A 29 -2.80 3.05 12.07
C TYR A 29 -3.84 3.56 11.06
N GLU A 30 -4.70 4.45 11.52
CA GLU A 30 -5.66 5.16 10.69
C GLU A 30 -5.00 6.36 9.99
N ILE A 31 -4.90 6.30 8.66
CA ILE A 31 -4.43 7.42 7.84
C ILE A 31 -5.55 7.95 6.96
N ARG A 32 -5.64 9.28 6.80
CA ARG A 32 -6.59 9.85 5.83
C ARG A 32 -6.17 9.48 4.41
N ALA A 33 -7.14 9.08 3.59
CA ALA A 33 -6.93 8.74 2.19
C ALA A 33 -6.16 9.83 1.42
N GLU A 34 -6.57 11.08 1.61
CA GLU A 34 -5.95 12.24 0.99
C GLU A 34 -4.47 12.39 1.42
N GLN A 35 -4.19 12.27 2.72
CA GLN A 35 -2.83 12.41 3.25
C GLN A 35 -1.91 11.31 2.71
N LEU A 36 -2.42 10.09 2.59
CA LEU A 36 -1.71 8.98 2.00
C LEU A 36 -1.37 9.23 0.52
N ILE A 37 -2.35 9.69 -0.27
CA ILE A 37 -2.14 10.00 -1.69
C ILE A 37 -1.10 11.12 -1.84
N HIS A 38 -1.19 12.17 -1.03
CA HIS A 38 -0.21 13.25 -1.01
C HIS A 38 1.20 12.75 -0.66
N TRP A 39 1.31 11.81 0.29
CA TRP A 39 2.58 11.22 0.65
C TRP A 39 3.18 10.40 -0.50
N TRP A 40 2.38 9.58 -1.17
CA TRP A 40 2.81 8.85 -2.37
C TRP A 40 3.26 9.76 -3.51
N ILE A 41 2.62 10.92 -3.67
CA ILE A 41 3.05 11.94 -4.63
C ILE A 41 4.40 12.55 -4.20
N GLY A 42 4.56 12.87 -2.91
CA GLY A 42 5.79 13.44 -2.36
C GLY A 42 7.00 12.50 -2.45
N GLU A 43 6.79 11.20 -2.23
CA GLU A 43 7.79 10.14 -2.41
C GLU A 43 8.09 9.83 -3.89
N GLY A 44 7.32 10.42 -4.83
CA GLY A 44 7.47 10.17 -6.25
C GLY A 44 7.01 8.77 -6.69
N LEU A 45 6.32 8.03 -5.82
CA LEU A 45 5.69 6.73 -6.11
C LEU A 45 4.58 6.86 -7.14
N ILE A 46 3.90 8.01 -7.13
CA ILE A 46 2.85 8.35 -8.08
C ILE A 46 3.21 9.65 -8.78
N GLN A 47 3.20 9.60 -10.10
CA GLN A 47 3.43 10.76 -10.95
C GLN A 47 2.23 10.94 -11.86
N GLY A 48 1.84 12.20 -12.04
CA GLY A 48 0.79 12.55 -12.99
C GLY A 48 1.17 12.11 -14.39
N LYS A 49 0.19 11.63 -15.14
CA LYS A 49 0.32 11.36 -16.58
C LYS A 49 -0.47 12.40 -17.35
N SER A 50 -0.17 12.57 -18.63
CA SER A 50 -0.79 13.56 -19.50
C SER A 50 -2.34 13.54 -19.53
N SER A 51 -2.98 12.44 -19.12
CA SER A 51 -4.44 12.31 -19.02
C SER A 51 -5.01 12.25 -17.60
N LYS A 52 -4.18 12.09 -16.56
CA LYS A 52 -4.63 11.92 -15.16
C LYS A 52 -3.67 12.58 -14.19
N SER A 53 -4.22 13.32 -13.24
CA SER A 53 -3.46 13.88 -12.12
C SER A 53 -2.85 12.78 -11.26
N ALA A 54 -1.75 13.10 -10.56
CA ALA A 54 -1.13 12.16 -9.63
C ALA A 54 -2.11 11.75 -8.51
N TYR A 55 -3.01 12.66 -8.12
CA TYR A 55 -4.07 12.39 -7.16
C TYR A 55 -5.07 11.35 -7.67
N GLU A 56 -5.58 11.49 -8.90
CA GLU A 56 -6.50 10.52 -9.50
C GLU A 56 -5.86 9.13 -9.63
N ILE A 57 -4.57 9.07 -9.99
CA ILE A 57 -3.82 7.81 -10.03
C ILE A 57 -3.71 7.20 -8.62
N GLY A 58 -3.52 8.03 -7.59
CA GLY A 58 -3.53 7.60 -6.20
C GLY A 58 -4.88 7.04 -5.73
N CYS A 59 -5.98 7.66 -6.12
CA CYS A 59 -7.32 7.14 -5.86
C CYS A 59 -7.55 5.77 -6.52
N GLU A 60 -7.06 5.58 -7.76
CA GLU A 60 -7.12 4.29 -8.46
C GLU A 60 -6.31 3.21 -7.74
N TYR A 61 -5.08 3.54 -7.31
CA TYR A 61 -4.22 2.61 -6.59
C TYR A 61 -4.83 2.21 -5.26
N LEU A 62 -5.36 3.19 -4.53
CA LEU A 62 -6.05 2.93 -3.28
C LEU A 62 -7.28 2.03 -3.48
N SER A 63 -8.06 2.27 -4.53
CA SER A 63 -9.21 1.44 -4.88
C SER A 63 -8.80 0.01 -5.22
N GLU A 64 -7.66 -0.20 -5.87
CA GLU A 64 -7.12 -1.55 -6.12
C GLU A 64 -6.67 -2.24 -4.83
N LEU A 65 -6.04 -1.52 -3.90
CA LEU A 65 -5.63 -2.06 -2.60
C LEU A 65 -6.85 -2.49 -1.77
N ILE A 66 -7.93 -1.71 -1.80
CA ILE A 66 -9.20 -2.04 -1.13
C ILE A 66 -9.84 -3.27 -1.78
N LYS A 67 -9.88 -3.35 -3.12
CA LYS A 67 -10.41 -4.52 -3.85
C LYS A 67 -9.69 -5.81 -3.50
N ARG A 68 -8.41 -5.73 -3.15
CA ARG A 68 -7.58 -6.88 -2.78
C ARG A 68 -7.56 -7.14 -1.26
N CYS A 69 -8.40 -6.43 -0.50
CA CYS A 69 -8.48 -6.51 0.97
C CYS A 69 -7.15 -6.24 1.69
N LEU A 70 -6.22 -5.52 1.04
CA LEU A 70 -4.93 -5.13 1.62
C LEU A 70 -5.09 -3.93 2.55
N VAL A 71 -6.17 -3.17 2.35
CA VAL A 71 -6.46 -1.90 3.00
C VAL A 71 -7.97 -1.80 3.21
N GLU A 72 -8.41 -1.33 4.37
CA GLU A 72 -9.83 -1.18 4.69
C GLU A 72 -10.22 0.28 4.91
N VAL A 73 -11.43 0.64 4.45
CA VAL A 73 -11.97 1.99 4.61
C VAL A 73 -12.87 2.03 5.84
N VAL A 74 -12.54 2.90 6.79
CA VAL A 74 -13.34 3.12 7.99
C VAL A 74 -14.40 4.19 7.69
N LYS A 75 -15.65 3.75 7.62
CA LYS A 75 -16.82 4.43 6.99
C LYS A 75 -17.18 5.83 7.49
N GLN A 76 -16.58 6.35 8.56
CA GLN A 76 -17.00 7.62 9.15
C GLN A 76 -16.11 8.83 8.80
N SER A 77 -14.93 8.66 8.17
CA SER A 77 -13.99 9.79 8.06
C SER A 77 -13.02 9.78 6.87
N PHE A 78 -13.26 8.98 5.82
CA PHE A 78 -12.26 8.74 4.75
C PHE A 78 -10.89 8.28 5.31
N LEU A 79 -10.92 7.67 6.50
CA LEU A 79 -9.77 7.06 7.13
C LEU A 79 -9.59 5.66 6.56
N ILE A 80 -8.33 5.30 6.47
CA ILE A 80 -7.84 4.07 5.89
C ILE A 80 -7.10 3.36 6.99
N CYS A 81 -7.55 2.14 7.29
CA CYS A 81 -6.86 1.25 8.20
C CYS A 81 -6.00 0.28 7.40
N ILE A 82 -4.73 0.18 7.76
CA ILE A 82 -3.79 -0.79 7.18
C ILE A 82 -3.97 -2.10 7.94
N ASN A 83 -4.37 -3.16 7.24
CA ASN A 83 -4.58 -4.46 7.87
C ASN A 83 -3.24 -5.05 8.37
N LEU A 84 -3.26 -5.69 9.54
CA LEU A 84 -2.12 -6.43 10.14
C LEU A 84 -1.44 -7.41 9.17
N VAL A 85 -2.20 -7.95 8.22
CA VAL A 85 -1.71 -8.85 7.17
C VAL A 85 -0.68 -8.19 6.26
N CYS A 86 -0.80 -6.88 5.99
CA CYS A 86 0.18 -6.12 5.20
C CYS A 86 1.49 -5.90 5.95
N LEU A 87 1.43 -5.63 7.27
CA LEU A 87 2.62 -5.53 8.10
C LEU A 87 3.37 -6.85 8.15
N LEU A 88 2.68 -7.98 8.34
CA LEU A 88 3.30 -9.32 8.31
C LEU A 88 3.95 -9.65 6.96
N LEU A 89 3.34 -9.29 5.82
CA LEU A 89 3.95 -9.45 4.50
C LEU A 89 5.20 -8.58 4.32
N LEU A 90 5.18 -7.33 4.80
CA LEU A 90 6.32 -6.42 4.75
C LEU A 90 7.46 -6.89 5.65
N PHE A 91 7.16 -7.34 6.87
CA PHE A 91 8.13 -7.96 7.76
C PHE A 91 8.75 -9.22 7.13
N LEU A 92 7.96 -10.10 6.51
CA LEU A 92 8.47 -11.28 5.81
C LEU A 92 9.30 -10.94 4.58
N LEU A 93 8.99 -9.86 3.85
CA LEU A 93 9.80 -9.38 2.73
C LEU A 93 11.11 -8.73 3.19
N LEU A 94 11.11 -7.98 4.29
CA LEU A 94 12.32 -7.40 4.88
C LEU A 94 13.24 -8.49 5.46
N ILE A 95 12.67 -9.54 6.05
CA ILE A 95 13.41 -10.72 6.51
C ILE A 95 13.89 -11.55 5.30
N GLY A 96 13.10 -11.63 4.23
CA GLY A 96 13.42 -12.37 3.01
C GLY A 96 14.49 -11.73 2.12
N THR A 97 14.61 -10.40 2.10
CA THR A 97 15.67 -9.69 1.37
C THR A 97 17.02 -9.72 2.09
N ASP A 98 17.05 -10.03 3.39
CA ASP A 98 18.29 -10.23 4.16
C ASP A 98 18.87 -11.66 3.96
N LEU A 99 18.01 -12.66 3.75
CA LEU A 99 18.43 -14.05 3.50
C LEU A 99 18.90 -14.34 2.06
N ALA A 100 18.75 -13.41 1.12
CA ALA A 100 19.31 -13.55 -0.23
C ALA A 100 20.81 -13.16 -0.31
N LYS A 101 21.45 -12.89 0.83
CA LYS A 101 22.89 -12.59 0.95
C LYS A 101 23.68 -13.57 1.82
N TYR A 102 23.09 -14.69 2.26
CA TYR A 102 23.79 -15.76 2.99
C TYR A 102 23.69 -17.10 2.26
#